data_AF-A0AA88Q4R6-F1
#
_entry.id   AF-A0AA88Q4R6-F1
#
_cell.length_a   1.000
_cell.length_b   1.000
_cell.length_c   1.000
_cell.angle_alpha   90.00
_cell.angle_beta   90.00
_cell.angle_gamma   90.00
#
_symmetry.space_group_name_H-M   'P 1'
#
loop_
_entity.id
_entity.type
_entity.pdbx_description
1 polymer ?
#
loop_
_entity_poly.entity_id
_entity_poly.type
_entity_poly.pdbx_seq_one_letter_code
_entity_poly.pdbx_strand_id
1 'polypeptide(L)'
;MSSQVRQNFEEACEAAINRQINMELYASYVYLSMSYYFDRDDQALHNFAKFFRHQSHEEREHAEKLMKFQNQRGGRIFLQDVKKPEKDEWGSGVEALECALQLEKSVNHSLLELHKLSSQHNDPHMCDFIETHYLDEQVKSIKELADWVTNLRRMGAPQNGMAEYMFDKLTLGKESS
;
A
#
# COMPACT_ATOMS: atom_id res chain seq x y z
N MET A 1 15.14 0.99 30.59
CA MET A 1 15.31 2.45 30.74
C MET A 1 14.59 3.11 29.58
N SER A 2 13.79 4.15 29.84
CA SER A 2 13.13 4.91 28.76
C SER A 2 14.17 5.60 27.88
N SER A 3 13.90 5.72 26.58
CA SER A 3 14.77 6.43 25.65
C SER A 3 14.87 7.91 26.02
N GLN A 4 16.07 8.50 25.93
CA GLN A 4 16.30 9.92 26.29
C GLN A 4 15.47 10.92 25.47
N VAL A 5 15.04 10.54 24.27
CA VAL A 5 14.23 11.38 23.38
C VAL A 5 12.73 11.12 23.50
N ARG A 6 12.31 10.14 24.30
CA ARG A 6 10.90 9.75 24.39
C ARG A 6 10.11 10.79 25.17
N GLN A 7 9.14 11.42 24.50
CA GLN A 7 8.22 12.38 25.10
C GLN A 7 6.85 12.25 24.44
N ASN A 8 5.81 12.13 25.28
CA ASN A 8 4.41 12.00 24.85
C ASN A 8 4.20 10.91 23.78
N PHE A 9 4.87 9.77 23.94
CA PHE A 9 4.80 8.64 23.02
C PHE A 9 4.49 7.38 23.82
N GLU A 10 3.24 6.95 23.74
CA GLU A 10 2.69 5.87 24.56
C GLU A 10 3.07 4.48 23.98
N GLU A 11 3.14 3.45 24.81
CA GLU A 11 3.60 2.09 24.42
C GLU A 11 2.67 1.37 23.44
N ALA A 12 1.35 1.50 23.58
CA ALA A 12 0.36 1.07 22.59
C ALA A 12 0.51 1.80 21.24
N CYS A 13 0.82 3.10 21.23
CA CYS A 13 1.14 3.83 19.98
C CYS A 13 2.41 3.27 19.32
N GLU A 14 3.47 3.03 20.09
CA GLU A 14 4.71 2.41 19.61
C GLU A 14 4.44 1.00 19.03
N ALA A 15 3.66 0.18 19.74
CA ALA A 15 3.29 -1.15 19.28
C ALA A 15 2.42 -1.08 18.00
N ALA A 16 1.55 -0.08 17.88
CA ALA A 16 0.72 0.13 16.70
C ALA A 16 1.55 0.55 15.48
N ILE A 17 2.56 1.41 15.65
CA ILE A 17 3.52 1.72 14.59
C ILE A 17 4.25 0.46 14.10
N ASN A 18 4.68 -0.43 15.02
CA ASN A 18 5.31 -1.70 14.63
C ASN A 18 4.37 -2.60 13.81
N ARG A 19 3.08 -2.64 14.14
CA ARG A 19 2.07 -3.35 13.35
C ARG A 19 1.87 -2.71 11.98
N GLN A 20 1.78 -1.38 11.91
CA GLN A 20 1.64 -0.66 10.64
C GLN A 20 2.86 -0.87 9.74
N ILE A 21 4.08 -0.84 10.28
CA ILE A 21 5.31 -1.18 9.55
C ILE A 21 5.18 -2.55 8.87
N ASN A 22 4.72 -3.57 9.59
CA ASN A 22 4.54 -4.90 9.02
C ASN A 22 3.43 -4.92 7.95
N MET A 23 2.38 -4.10 8.10
CA MET A 23 1.32 -3.96 7.12
C MET A 23 1.80 -3.33 5.81
N GLU A 24 2.61 -2.27 5.87
CA GLU A 24 3.20 -1.65 4.66
C GLU A 24 4.19 -2.61 3.98
N LEU A 25 4.98 -3.35 4.77
CA LEU A 25 5.86 -4.40 4.24
C LEU A 25 5.07 -5.53 3.56
N TYR A 26 3.93 -5.91 4.12
CA TYR A 26 3.03 -6.88 3.51
C TYR A 26 2.43 -6.34 2.21
N ALA A 27 1.95 -5.10 2.19
CA ALA A 27 1.42 -4.45 0.99
C ALA A 27 2.48 -4.40 -0.13
N SER A 28 3.70 -3.97 0.20
CA SER A 28 4.86 -4.01 -0.70
C SER A 28 5.09 -5.41 -1.27
N TYR A 29 4.96 -6.47 -0.47
CA TYR A 29 5.17 -7.84 -0.91
C TYR A 29 4.03 -8.38 -1.79
N VAL A 30 2.79 -7.99 -1.51
CA VAL A 30 1.62 -8.28 -2.37
C VAL A 30 1.78 -7.64 -3.74
N TYR A 31 2.13 -6.35 -3.79
CA TYR A 31 2.38 -5.66 -5.05
C TYR A 31 3.55 -6.25 -5.83
N LEU A 32 4.61 -6.70 -5.15
CA LEU A 32 5.71 -7.40 -5.81
C LEU A 32 5.24 -8.70 -6.48
N SER A 33 4.37 -9.46 -5.81
CA SER A 33 3.77 -10.68 -6.37
C SER A 33 2.91 -10.37 -7.60
N MET A 34 2.07 -9.34 -7.54
CA MET A 34 1.27 -8.88 -8.68
C MET A 34 2.16 -8.47 -9.86
N SER A 35 3.24 -7.73 -9.59
CA SER A 35 4.17 -7.27 -10.62
C SER A 35 4.77 -8.44 -11.42
N TYR A 36 5.35 -9.42 -10.73
CA TYR A 36 5.97 -10.57 -11.39
C TYR A 36 4.97 -11.54 -12.01
N TYR A 37 3.70 -11.51 -11.57
CA TYR A 37 2.64 -12.23 -12.27
C TYR A 37 2.39 -11.67 -13.68
N PHE A 38 2.27 -10.35 -13.83
CA PHE A 38 2.05 -9.72 -15.14
C PHE A 38 3.29 -9.71 -16.04
N ASP A 39 4.48 -10.00 -15.48
CA ASP A 39 5.73 -10.16 -16.22
C ASP A 39 5.92 -11.56 -16.84
N ARG A 40 5.06 -12.52 -16.50
CA ARG A 40 5.07 -13.86 -17.11
C ARG A 40 4.75 -13.80 -18.60
N ASP A 41 5.28 -14.74 -19.37
CA ASP A 41 5.06 -14.84 -20.82
C ASP A 41 3.59 -15.13 -21.19
N ASP A 42 2.85 -15.78 -20.30
CA ASP A 42 1.43 -16.10 -20.47
C ASP A 42 0.47 -15.00 -19.98
N GLN A 43 1.00 -13.90 -19.44
CA GLN A 43 0.24 -12.69 -19.09
C GLN A 43 0.66 -11.48 -19.95
N ALA A 44 1.98 -11.21 -20.01
CA ALA A 44 2.64 -10.25 -20.90
C ALA A 44 2.05 -8.81 -20.90
N LEU A 45 1.62 -8.31 -19.73
CA LEU A 45 1.13 -6.94 -19.54
C LEU A 45 2.19 -6.09 -18.83
N HIS A 46 3.19 -5.64 -19.60
CA HIS A 46 4.39 -5.01 -19.04
C HIS A 46 4.15 -3.70 -18.28
N ASN A 47 3.15 -2.89 -18.65
CA ASN A 47 2.87 -1.66 -17.92
C ASN A 47 2.08 -1.93 -16.63
N PHE A 48 1.26 -2.98 -16.57
CA PHE A 48 0.74 -3.51 -15.30
C PHE A 48 1.87 -3.99 -14.39
N ALA A 49 2.81 -4.78 -14.92
CA ALA A 49 3.97 -5.24 -14.16
C ALA A 49 4.78 -4.06 -13.59
N LYS A 50 5.03 -3.04 -14.42
CA LYS A 50 5.72 -1.81 -14.02
C LYS A 50 4.95 -1.01 -12.97
N PHE A 51 3.64 -0.84 -13.14
CA PHE A 51 2.78 -0.15 -12.17
C PHE A 51 2.85 -0.82 -10.79
N PHE A 52 2.59 -2.13 -10.71
CA PHE A 52 2.64 -2.82 -9.42
C PHE A 52 4.04 -2.87 -8.83
N ARG A 53 5.10 -2.86 -9.66
CA ARG A 53 6.47 -2.72 -9.16
C ARG A 53 6.68 -1.36 -8.52
N HIS A 54 6.15 -0.30 -9.12
CA HIS A 54 6.22 1.06 -8.57
C HIS A 54 5.51 1.12 -7.22
N GLN A 55 4.25 0.65 -7.14
CA GLN A 55 3.53 0.57 -5.86
C GLN A 55 4.28 -0.26 -4.80
N SER A 56 4.90 -1.37 -5.19
CA SER A 56 5.72 -2.16 -4.27
C SER A 56 6.89 -1.35 -3.66
N HIS A 57 7.50 -0.47 -4.45
CA HIS A 57 8.55 0.44 -3.98
C HIS A 57 7.98 1.56 -3.10
N GLU A 58 6.86 2.17 -3.47
CA GLU A 58 6.20 3.20 -2.63
C GLU A 58 5.82 2.66 -1.25
N GLU A 59 5.20 1.47 -1.18
CA GLU A 59 4.85 0.85 0.10
C GLU A 59 6.09 0.48 0.94
N ARG A 60 7.21 0.18 0.29
CA ARG A 60 8.49 0.00 1.00
C ARG A 60 8.96 1.32 1.61
N GLU A 61 8.84 2.42 0.89
CA GLU A 61 9.17 3.76 1.40
C GLU A 61 8.24 4.16 2.56
N HIS A 62 6.94 3.82 2.49
CA HIS A 62 5.99 3.99 3.60
C HIS A 62 6.46 3.25 4.86
N ALA A 63 6.84 1.97 4.73
CA ALA A 63 7.36 1.19 5.84
C ALA A 63 8.63 1.84 6.46
N GLU A 64 9.56 2.30 5.63
CA GLU A 64 10.80 2.94 6.08
C GLU A 64 10.54 4.30 6.75
N LYS A 65 9.57 5.07 6.24
CA LYS A 65 9.12 6.34 6.82
C LYS A 65 8.55 6.11 8.23
N LEU A 66 7.77 5.06 8.46
CA LEU A 66 7.31 4.65 9.80
C LEU A 66 8.46 4.19 10.71
N MET A 67 9.41 3.42 10.21
CA MET A 67 10.60 3.00 10.98
C MET A 67 11.41 4.21 11.44
N LYS A 68 11.59 5.20 10.56
CA LYS A 68 12.27 6.46 10.89
C LYS A 68 11.50 7.23 11.96
N PHE A 69 10.18 7.34 11.83
CA PHE A 69 9.32 7.98 12.82
C PHE A 69 9.39 7.29 14.20
N GLN A 70 9.34 5.96 14.22
CA GLN A 70 9.47 5.16 15.45
C GLN A 70 10.75 5.52 16.21
N ASN A 71 11.89 5.57 15.50
CA ASN A 71 13.17 5.94 16.09
C ASN A 71 13.21 7.41 16.54
N GLN A 72 12.63 8.33 15.75
CA GLN A 72 12.55 9.76 16.09
C GLN A 72 11.80 9.98 17.41
N ARG A 73 10.73 9.22 17.66
CA ARG A 73 9.94 9.30 18.90
C ARG A 73 10.54 8.53 20.08
N GLY A 74 11.68 7.89 19.87
CA GLY A 74 12.37 7.10 20.90
C GLY A 74 11.78 5.72 21.14
N GLY A 75 10.93 5.24 20.24
CA GLY A 75 10.43 3.87 20.21
C GLY A 75 11.49 2.85 19.77
N ARG A 76 11.10 1.59 19.72
CA ARG A 76 11.91 0.45 19.29
C ARG A 76 11.15 -0.33 18.23
N ILE A 77 11.86 -0.63 17.15
CA ILE A 77 11.32 -1.41 16.05
C ILE A 77 11.42 -2.88 16.41
N PHE A 78 10.28 -3.57 16.38
CA PHE A 78 10.20 -5.02 16.56
C PHE A 78 9.59 -5.66 15.30
N LEU A 79 10.46 -5.99 14.35
CA LEU A 79 10.04 -6.61 13.08
C LEU A 79 9.41 -7.98 13.33
N GLN A 80 8.40 -8.29 12.52
CA GLN A 80 7.69 -9.57 12.49
C GLN A 80 7.81 -10.19 11.10
N ASP A 81 7.45 -11.47 10.99
CA ASP A 81 7.33 -12.15 9.71
C ASP A 81 6.42 -11.35 8.76
N VAL A 82 6.88 -11.13 7.53
CA VAL A 82 6.02 -10.63 6.46
C VAL A 82 5.33 -11.85 5.86
N LYS A 83 4.02 -11.95 6.04
CA LYS A 83 3.25 -13.07 5.49
C LYS A 83 3.31 -13.05 3.96
N LYS A 84 3.33 -14.23 3.35
CA LYS A 84 3.17 -14.32 1.90
C LYS A 84 1.78 -13.81 1.49
N PRO A 85 1.61 -13.30 0.27
CA PRO A 85 0.30 -12.98 -0.28
C PRO A 85 -0.67 -14.18 -0.22
N GLU A 86 -1.97 -13.92 -0.14
CA GLU A 86 -2.99 -14.96 -0.03
C GLU A 86 -3.08 -15.87 -1.26
N LYS A 87 -2.61 -15.38 -2.42
CA LYS A 87 -2.60 -16.10 -3.69
C LYS A 87 -1.35 -15.78 -4.49
N ASP A 88 -0.96 -16.75 -5.33
CA ASP A 88 0.18 -16.68 -6.23
C ASP A 88 -0.27 -16.36 -7.68
N GLU A 89 -1.54 -16.65 -8.02
CA GLU A 89 -2.17 -16.33 -9.30
C GLU A 89 -3.14 -15.16 -9.12
N TRP A 90 -2.99 -14.09 -9.92
CA TRP A 90 -3.79 -12.87 -9.78
C TRP A 90 -4.93 -12.75 -10.79
N GLY A 91 -5.00 -13.68 -11.75
CA GLY A 91 -6.05 -13.75 -12.76
C GLY A 91 -5.87 -12.68 -13.83
N SER A 92 -6.81 -11.76 -13.90
CA SER A 92 -6.82 -10.69 -14.91
C SER A 92 -6.35 -9.34 -14.34
N GLY A 93 -6.05 -8.38 -15.22
CA GLY A 93 -5.70 -7.02 -14.82
C GLY A 93 -6.78 -6.36 -13.94
N VAL A 94 -8.06 -6.58 -14.26
CA VAL A 94 -9.18 -6.07 -13.45
C VAL A 94 -9.26 -6.74 -12.09
N GLU A 95 -9.06 -8.05 -11.99
CA GLU A 95 -9.08 -8.78 -10.71
C GLU A 95 -7.90 -8.38 -9.82
N ALA A 96 -6.72 -8.17 -10.39
CA ALA A 96 -5.56 -7.68 -9.65
C ALA A 96 -5.78 -6.27 -9.10
N LEU A 97 -6.32 -5.35 -9.90
CA LEU A 97 -6.64 -3.99 -9.45
C LEU A 97 -7.75 -3.98 -8.38
N GLU A 98 -8.73 -4.86 -8.47
CA GLU A 98 -9.73 -5.03 -7.41
C GLU A 98 -9.11 -5.52 -6.11
N CYS A 99 -8.14 -6.43 -6.18
CA CYS A 99 -7.39 -6.88 -5.01
C CYS A 99 -6.53 -5.77 -4.42
N ALA A 100 -5.84 -5.00 -5.26
CA ALA A 100 -5.08 -3.82 -4.85
C ALA A 100 -6.00 -2.80 -4.15
N LEU A 101 -7.17 -2.52 -4.72
CA LEU A 101 -8.15 -1.60 -4.12
C LEU A 101 -8.61 -2.05 -2.72
N GLN A 102 -8.78 -3.35 -2.50
CA GLN A 102 -9.13 -3.86 -1.16
C GLN A 102 -7.94 -3.81 -0.19
N LEU A 103 -6.72 -4.08 -0.68
CA LEU A 103 -5.50 -3.92 0.09
C LEU A 103 -5.35 -2.48 0.58
N GLU A 104 -5.46 -1.49 -0.31
CA GLU A 104 -5.36 -0.07 0.03
C GLU A 104 -6.43 0.39 1.03
N LYS A 105 -7.66 -0.13 0.89
CA LYS A 105 -8.72 0.14 1.87
C LYS A 105 -8.41 -0.46 3.23
N SER A 106 -7.79 -1.63 3.27
CA SER A 106 -7.39 -2.29 4.51
C SER A 106 -6.25 -1.53 5.20
N VAL A 107 -5.23 -1.12 4.44
CA VAL A 107 -4.12 -0.27 4.92
C VAL A 107 -4.66 1.05 5.47
N ASN A 108 -5.53 1.72 4.70
CA ASN A 108 -6.17 2.96 5.14
C ASN A 108 -7.01 2.78 6.41
N HIS A 109 -7.75 1.68 6.54
CA HIS A 109 -8.50 1.39 7.77
C HIS A 109 -7.57 1.25 8.99
N SER A 110 -6.43 0.57 8.83
CA SER A 110 -5.42 0.46 9.89
C SER A 110 -4.82 1.82 10.26
N LEU A 111 -4.55 2.69 9.27
CA LEU A 111 -4.08 4.06 9.49
C LEU A 111 -5.11 4.92 10.24
N LEU A 112 -6.40 4.77 9.94
CA LEU A 112 -7.48 5.47 10.65
C LEU A 112 -7.56 5.03 12.12
N GLU A 113 -7.44 3.73 12.42
CA GLU A 113 -7.40 3.25 13.81
C GLU A 113 -6.10 3.67 14.52
N LEU A 114 -4.97 3.74 13.81
CA LEU A 114 -3.71 4.27 14.33
C LEU A 114 -3.82 5.76 14.69
N HIS A 115 -4.45 6.55 13.82
CA HIS A 115 -4.71 7.98 14.05
C HIS A 115 -5.66 8.20 15.24
N LYS A 116 -6.73 7.42 15.32
CA LYS A 116 -7.65 7.43 16.45
C LYS A 116 -6.96 7.08 17.77
N LEU A 117 -6.08 6.07 17.78
CA LEU A 117 -5.28 5.71 18.96
C LEU A 117 -4.37 6.87 19.38
N SER A 118 -3.71 7.51 18.41
CA SER A 118 -2.87 8.69 18.63
C SER A 118 -3.66 9.83 19.27
N SER A 119 -4.87 10.07 18.76
CA SER A 119 -5.79 11.09 19.29
C SER A 119 -6.26 10.77 20.70
N GLN A 120 -6.60 9.51 21.00
CA GLN A 120 -6.98 9.06 22.35
C GLN A 120 -5.88 9.28 23.39
N HIS A 121 -4.62 9.14 22.98
CA HIS A 121 -3.46 9.38 23.82
C HIS A 121 -2.94 10.83 23.77
N ASN A 122 -3.66 11.74 23.11
CA ASN A 122 -3.28 13.14 22.95
C ASN A 122 -1.86 13.31 22.37
N ASP A 123 -1.51 12.54 21.32
CA ASP A 123 -0.26 12.68 20.57
C ASP A 123 -0.49 13.44 19.25
N PRO A 124 -0.51 14.79 19.28
CA PRO A 124 -0.80 15.58 18.09
C PRO A 124 0.27 15.46 17.01
N HIS A 125 1.52 15.19 17.38
CA HIS A 125 2.61 15.02 16.41
C HIS A 125 2.44 13.70 15.63
N MET A 126 1.98 12.64 16.28
CA MET A 126 1.65 11.40 15.58
C MET A 126 0.41 11.53 14.70
N CYS A 127 -0.63 12.26 15.14
CA CYS A 127 -1.78 12.57 14.30
C CYS A 127 -1.36 13.32 13.03
N ASP A 128 -0.61 14.42 13.17
CA ASP A 128 -0.12 15.24 12.06
C ASP A 128 0.77 14.44 11.09
N PHE A 129 1.64 13.58 11.62
CA PHE A 129 2.48 12.70 10.81
C PHE A 129 1.66 11.73 9.96
N ILE A 130 0.61 11.12 10.53
CA ILE A 130 -0.28 10.20 9.81
C ILE A 130 -1.10 10.95 8.75
N GLU A 131 -1.64 12.12 9.10
CA GLU A 131 -2.40 12.98 8.18
C GLU A 131 -1.56 13.42 6.98
N THR A 132 -0.36 13.94 7.25
CA THR A 132 0.52 14.56 6.23
C THR A 132 1.10 13.55 5.26
N HIS A 133 1.45 12.34 5.73
CA HIS A 133 2.27 11.40 4.96
C HIS A 133 1.57 10.13 4.53
N TYR A 134 0.31 9.90 4.94
CA TYR A 134 -0.39 8.64 4.64
C TYR A 134 -1.85 8.87 4.25
N LEU A 135 -2.65 9.58 5.05
CA LEU A 135 -4.10 9.63 4.80
C LEU A 135 -4.48 10.27 3.46
N ASP A 136 -3.81 11.36 3.06
CA ASP A 136 -4.05 12.00 1.76
C ASP A 136 -3.57 11.12 0.59
N GLU A 137 -2.43 10.44 0.76
CA GLU A 137 -1.88 9.48 -0.22
C GLU A 137 -2.84 8.30 -0.41
N GLN A 138 -3.31 7.66 0.68
CA GLN A 138 -4.28 6.56 0.62
C GLN A 138 -5.56 6.94 -0.12
N VAL A 139 -6.11 8.13 0.14
CA VAL A 139 -7.36 8.55 -0.53
C VAL A 139 -7.15 8.71 -2.03
N LYS A 140 -6.00 9.23 -2.47
CA LYS A 140 -5.65 9.32 -3.89
C LYS A 140 -5.47 7.95 -4.52
N SER A 141 -4.70 7.06 -3.91
CA SER A 141 -4.47 5.70 -4.41
C SER A 141 -5.78 4.91 -4.53
N ILE A 142 -6.65 4.97 -3.51
CA ILE A 142 -7.97 4.32 -3.54
C ILE A 142 -8.83 4.88 -4.68
N LYS A 143 -8.80 6.20 -4.90
CA LYS A 143 -9.57 6.86 -5.95
C LYS A 143 -9.08 6.45 -7.34
N GLU A 144 -7.77 6.43 -7.55
CA GLU A 144 -7.14 6.05 -8.81
C GLU A 144 -7.44 4.59 -9.17
N LEU A 145 -7.20 3.66 -8.25
CA LEU A 145 -7.51 2.25 -8.44
C LEU A 145 -9.01 2.03 -8.76
N ALA A 146 -9.91 2.73 -8.07
CA ALA A 146 -11.34 2.63 -8.32
C ALA A 146 -11.75 3.15 -9.72
N ASP A 147 -11.12 4.23 -10.20
CA ASP A 147 -11.34 4.73 -11.56
C ASP A 147 -10.89 3.71 -12.60
N TRP A 148 -9.75 3.08 -12.39
CA TRP A 148 -9.20 2.08 -13.30
C TRP A 148 -10.02 0.81 -13.35
N VAL A 149 -10.45 0.29 -12.20
CA VAL A 149 -11.42 -0.83 -12.12
C VAL A 149 -12.69 -0.48 -12.89
N THR A 150 -13.20 0.75 -12.71
CA THR A 150 -14.40 1.21 -13.43
C THR A 150 -14.18 1.23 -14.95
N ASN A 151 -13.04 1.72 -15.41
CA ASN A 151 -12.72 1.80 -16.84
C ASN A 151 -12.57 0.40 -17.46
N LEU A 152 -11.83 -0.51 -16.83
CA LEU A 152 -11.66 -1.88 -17.31
C LEU A 152 -12.99 -2.63 -17.40
N ARG A 153 -13.85 -2.51 -16.37
CA ARG A 153 -15.20 -3.10 -16.41
C ARG A 153 -16.03 -2.53 -17.56
N ARG A 154 -15.98 -1.22 -17.80
CA ARG A 154 -16.68 -0.58 -18.93
C ARG A 154 -16.16 -1.03 -20.30
N MET A 155 -14.88 -1.35 -20.39
CA MET A 155 -14.26 -1.90 -21.61
C MET A 155 -14.56 -3.39 -21.83
N GLY A 156 -15.17 -4.06 -20.84
CA GLY A 156 -15.57 -5.46 -20.90
C GLY A 156 -14.49 -6.45 -20.45
N ALA A 157 -13.50 -6.01 -19.66
CA ALA A 157 -12.54 -6.94 -19.04
C ALA A 157 -13.24 -7.80 -17.96
N PRO A 158 -12.83 -9.08 -17.77
CA PRO A 158 -11.76 -9.77 -18.50
C PRO A 158 -12.22 -10.47 -19.79
N GLN A 159 -13.52 -10.49 -20.12
CA GLN A 159 -14.03 -11.25 -21.27
C GLN A 159 -13.55 -10.70 -22.62
N ASN A 160 -13.31 -9.40 -22.70
CA ASN A 160 -12.73 -8.73 -23.85
C ASN A 160 -11.21 -8.56 -23.67
N GLY A 161 -10.41 -9.49 -24.19
CA GLY A 161 -8.95 -9.44 -24.05
C GLY A 161 -8.29 -8.16 -24.62
N MET A 162 -8.93 -7.48 -25.59
CA MET A 162 -8.45 -6.19 -26.09
C MET A 162 -8.56 -5.08 -25.05
N ALA A 163 -9.45 -5.21 -24.06
CA ALA A 163 -9.66 -4.21 -23.03
C ALA A 163 -8.39 -4.00 -22.19
N GLU A 164 -7.81 -5.09 -21.67
CA GLU A 164 -6.64 -5.01 -20.81
C GLU A 164 -5.39 -4.60 -21.59
N TYR A 165 -5.23 -5.08 -22.82
CA TYR A 165 -4.15 -4.64 -23.70
C TYR A 165 -4.22 -3.13 -23.99
N MET A 166 -5.40 -2.61 -24.36
CA MET A 166 -5.57 -1.17 -24.59
C MET A 166 -5.33 -0.36 -23.32
N PHE A 167 -5.80 -0.84 -22.17
CA PHE A 167 -5.60 -0.18 -20.88
C PHE A 167 -4.11 -0.13 -20.50
N ASP A 168 -3.40 -1.25 -20.64
CA ASP A 168 -1.94 -1.35 -20.43
C ASP A 168 -1.20 -0.30 -21.26
N LYS A 169 -1.54 -0.12 -22.55
CA LYS A 169 -0.86 0.83 -23.43
C LYS A 169 -1.28 2.29 -23.24
N LEU A 170 -2.59 2.55 -23.09
CA LEU A 170 -3.13 3.91 -23.19
C LEU A 170 -3.29 4.62 -21.85
N THR A 171 -3.45 3.87 -20.75
CA THR A 171 -3.56 4.41 -19.40
C THR A 171 -2.22 4.26 -18.68
N LEU A 172 -1.80 3.03 -18.38
CA LEU A 172 -0.57 2.76 -17.60
C LEU A 172 0.71 3.14 -18.36
N GLY A 173 0.67 3.12 -19.70
CA GLY A 173 1.78 3.57 -20.54
C GLY A 173 2.06 5.08 -20.45
N LYS A 174 1.07 5.91 -20.06
CA LYS A 174 1.26 7.37 -19.96
C LYS A 174 1.89 7.79 -18.63
N GLU A 175 1.57 7.10 -17.55
CA GLU A 175 2.18 7.33 -16.22
C GLU A 175 3.63 6.87 -16.16
N SER A 176 4.03 6.06 -17.15
CA SER A 176 5.36 5.52 -17.32
C SER A 176 6.36 6.44 -18.04
N SER A 177 5.91 7.61 -18.54
CA SER A 177 6.66 8.53 -19.40
C SER A 177 7.18 9.75 -18.66
#